data_AF-A0A0L6J549-F1
#
_entry.id   AF-A0A0L6J549-F1
#
_cell.length_a   1.000
_cell.length_b   1.000
_cell.length_c   1.000
_cell.angle_alpha   90.00
_cell.angle_beta   90.00
_cell.angle_gamma   90.00
#
_symmetry.space_group_name_H-M   'P 1'
#
loop_
_entity.id
_entity.type
_entity.pdbx_description
1 polymer ?
#
loop_
_entity_poly.entity_id
_entity_poly.type
_entity_poly.pdbx_seq_one_letter_code
_entity_poly.pdbx_strand_id
1 'polypeptide(L)'
;MASTPTVSDLVKSKEVTDEQVSAAVDAVLANLKTGPFELASGSIIDLTAAVKADRHATATLKEPTARPGSKRAAVKSAILLAHPVKG
;
A
#
# COMPACT_ATOMS: atom_id res chain seq x y z
N MET A 1 8.69 18.19 14.32
CA MET A 1 7.55 17.87 13.42
C MET A 1 7.74 16.45 12.96
N ALA A 2 6.99 15.50 13.51
CA ALA A 2 7.17 14.08 13.22
C ALA A 2 6.63 13.80 11.81
N SER A 3 7.49 13.86 10.81
CA SER A 3 7.21 13.33 9.48
C SER A 3 7.03 11.82 9.63
N THR A 4 5.78 11.36 9.67
CA THR A 4 5.45 9.94 9.62
C THR A 4 6.07 9.36 8.35
N PRO A 5 7.06 8.45 8.46
CA PRO A 5 7.74 7.92 7.29
C PRO A 5 6.72 7.25 6.38
N THR A 6 6.85 7.43 5.07
CA THR A 6 6.03 6.69 4.10
C THR A 6 6.60 5.28 3.93
N VAL A 7 5.83 4.36 3.35
CA VAL A 7 6.37 3.04 2.98
C VAL A 7 7.60 3.19 2.08
N SER A 8 7.60 4.18 1.17
CA SER A 8 8.79 4.49 0.36
C SER A 8 10.01 4.85 1.19
N ASP A 9 9.81 5.57 2.30
CA ASP A 9 10.88 5.93 3.23
C ASP A 9 11.37 4.73 4.04
N LEU A 10 10.47 3.84 4.47
CA LEU A 10 10.83 2.57 5.10
C LEU A 10 11.59 1.63 4.16
N VAL A 11 11.22 1.59 2.88
CA VAL A 11 11.94 0.82 1.86
C VAL A 11 13.33 1.40 1.63
N LYS A 12 13.45 2.73 1.56
CA LYS A 12 14.77 3.40 1.50
C LYS A 12 15.62 3.12 2.74
N SER A 13 14.99 3.07 3.91
CA SER A 13 15.63 2.74 5.19
C SER A 13 15.90 1.25 5.38
N LYS A 14 15.52 0.41 4.41
CA LYS A 14 15.59 -1.06 4.48
C LYS A 14 14.82 -1.68 5.66
N GLU A 15 13.89 -0.94 6.25
CA GLU A 15 12.95 -1.47 7.26
C GLU A 15 11.88 -2.35 6.59
N VAL A 16 11.57 -2.08 5.31
CA VAL A 16 10.60 -2.82 4.49
C VAL A 16 11.26 -3.22 3.17
N THR A 17 11.04 -4.45 2.71
CA THR A 17 11.55 -4.91 1.40
C THR A 17 10.55 -4.65 0.29
N ASP A 18 11.01 -4.58 -0.96
CA ASP A 18 10.12 -4.47 -2.11
C ASP A 18 9.21 -5.71 -2.24
N GLU A 19 9.67 -6.87 -1.78
CA GLU A 19 8.87 -8.10 -1.71
C GLU A 19 7.70 -7.98 -0.73
N GLN A 20 7.92 -7.34 0.43
CA GLN A 20 6.85 -7.05 1.40
C GLN A 20 5.81 -6.10 0.80
N VAL A 21 6.25 -5.06 0.08
CA VAL A 21 5.34 -4.17 -0.64
C VAL A 21 4.57 -4.95 -1.72
N SER A 22 5.24 -5.84 -2.46
CA SER A 22 4.60 -6.68 -3.46
C SER A 22 3.55 -7.61 -2.84
N ALA A 23 3.85 -8.22 -1.69
CA ALA A 23 2.91 -9.06 -0.95
C ALA A 23 1.69 -8.28 -0.46
N ALA A 24 1.90 -7.06 0.04
CA ALA A 24 0.82 -6.16 0.44
C ALA A 24 -0.08 -5.78 -0.76
N VAL A 25 0.51 -5.50 -1.93
CA VAL A 25 -0.24 -5.23 -3.16
C VAL A 25 -1.08 -6.44 -3.56
N ASP A 26 -0.50 -7.64 -3.57
CA ASP A 26 -1.20 -8.87 -3.89
C ASP A 26 -2.33 -9.16 -2.89
N ALA A 27 -2.13 -8.88 -1.59
CA ALA A 27 -3.18 -8.98 -0.57
C ALA A 27 -4.35 -8.01 -0.82
N VAL A 28 -4.08 -6.76 -1.23
CA VAL A 28 -5.14 -5.80 -1.62
C VAL A 28 -5.90 -6.28 -2.85
N LEU A 29 -5.20 -6.80 -3.86
CA LEU A 29 -5.82 -7.30 -5.08
C LEU A 29 -6.65 -8.55 -4.84
N ALA A 30 -6.21 -9.43 -3.93
CA ALA A 30 -6.97 -10.60 -3.50
C ALA A 30 -8.18 -10.18 -2.64
N ASN A 31 -8.00 -9.20 -1.75
CA ASN A 31 -9.07 -8.68 -0.91
C ASN A 31 -8.83 -7.21 -0.52
N LEU A 32 -9.63 -6.30 -1.07
CA LEU A 32 -9.56 -4.87 -0.77
C LEU A 32 -9.93 -4.56 0.70
N LYS A 33 -10.64 -5.47 1.38
CA LYS A 33 -10.98 -5.34 2.82
C LYS A 33 -9.91 -5.92 3.74
N THR A 34 -8.72 -6.21 3.22
CA THR A 34 -7.57 -6.51 4.07
C THR A 34 -7.33 -5.28 4.94
N GLY A 35 -7.58 -5.43 6.24
CA GLY A 35 -7.48 -4.36 7.22
C GLY A 35 -6.02 -3.93 7.44
N PRO A 36 -5.66 -3.51 8.67
CA PRO A 36 -4.26 -3.21 8.98
C PRO A 36 -3.37 -4.40 8.63
N PHE A 37 -2.39 -4.17 7.75
CA PHE A 37 -1.40 -5.14 7.33
C PHE A 37 -0.10 -4.83 8.05
N GLU A 38 0.47 -5.82 8.74
CA GLU A 38 1.80 -5.69 9.31
C GLU A 38 2.85 -5.78 8.21
N LEU A 39 3.60 -4.70 8.04
CA LEU A 39 4.86 -4.71 7.33
C LEU A 39 5.96 -5.19 8.28
N ALA A 40 7.02 -5.76 7.70
CA ALA A 40 8.26 -6.03 8.42
C ALA A 40 8.70 -4.79 9.23
N SER A 41 9.28 -5.05 10.42
CA SER A 41 9.69 -4.04 11.41
C SER A 41 8.56 -3.46 12.29
N GLY A 42 7.43 -4.17 12.45
CA GLY A 42 6.35 -3.77 13.37
C GLY A 42 5.58 -2.53 12.92
N SER A 43 5.69 -2.19 11.63
CA SER A 43 4.99 -1.06 11.04
C SER A 43 3.66 -1.53 10.49
N ILE A 44 2.55 -0.98 10.98
CA ILE A 44 1.21 -1.35 10.53
C ILE A 44 0.76 -0.36 9.46
N ILE A 45 0.33 -0.85 8.31
CA ILE A 45 -0.27 -0.03 7.24
C ILE A 45 -1.73 -0.38 7.05
N ASP A 46 -2.60 0.63 7.08
CA ASP A 46 -3.99 0.47 6.67
C ASP A 46 -4.08 0.56 5.14
N LEU A 47 -4.11 -0.61 4.50
CA LEU A 47 -4.16 -0.73 3.04
C LEU A 47 -5.45 -0.13 2.46
N THR A 48 -6.56 -0.23 3.20
CA THR A 48 -7.84 0.32 2.78
C THR A 48 -7.79 1.86 2.80
N ALA A 49 -7.23 2.45 3.86
CA ALA A 49 -7.04 3.88 3.98
C ALA A 49 -6.05 4.41 2.94
N ALA A 50 -4.94 3.68 2.70
CA ALA A 50 -3.96 4.00 1.67
C ALA A 50 -4.60 4.11 0.28
N VAL A 51 -5.36 3.09 -0.12
CA VAL A 51 -6.06 3.07 -1.41
C VAL A 51 -7.11 4.17 -1.49
N LYS A 52 -7.87 4.42 -0.41
CA LYS A 52 -8.89 5.49 -0.37
C LYS A 52 -8.29 6.90 -0.44
N ALA A 53 -7.10 7.09 0.13
CA ALA A 53 -6.37 8.35 0.04
C ALA A 53 -5.89 8.64 -1.39
N ASP A 54 -5.62 7.59 -2.17
CA ASP A 54 -5.20 7.72 -3.57
C ASP A 54 -6.41 7.65 -4.53
N ARG A 55 -6.77 8.81 -5.08
CA ARG A 55 -7.87 8.92 -6.06
C ARG A 55 -7.67 8.04 -7.30
N HIS A 56 -6.42 7.83 -7.71
CA HIS A 56 -6.10 7.07 -8.90
C HIS A 56 -6.27 5.57 -8.62
N ALA A 57 -5.74 5.06 -7.52
CA ALA A 57 -5.94 3.68 -7.09
C ALA A 57 -7.42 3.35 -6.90
N THR A 58 -8.18 4.23 -6.25
CA THR A 58 -9.62 4.05 -6.07
C THR A 58 -10.35 4.00 -7.42
N ALA A 59 -10.02 4.88 -8.37
CA ALA A 59 -10.63 4.88 -9.69
C ALA A 59 -10.28 3.61 -10.48
N THR A 60 -9.02 3.18 -10.48
CA THR A 60 -8.57 1.98 -11.19
C THR A 60 -9.15 0.69 -10.61
N LEU A 61 -9.37 0.62 -9.29
CA LEU A 61 -10.02 -0.53 -8.66
C LEU A 61 -11.53 -0.58 -8.94
N LYS A 62 -12.19 0.58 -9.00
CA LYS A 62 -13.60 0.68 -9.39
C LYS A 62 -13.83 0.39 -10.87
N GLU A 63 -12.83 0.61 -11.71
CA GLU A 63 -12.89 0.33 -13.15
C GLU A 63 -12.90 -1.19 -13.41
N PRO A 64 -14.03 -1.76 -13.89
CA PRO A 64 -14.11 -3.19 -14.19
C PRO A 64 -13.26 -3.57 -15.40
N THR A 65 -13.03 -2.64 -16.33
CA THR A 65 -12.22 -2.87 -17.55
C THR A 65 -10.71 -2.75 -17.33
N ALA A 66 -10.27 -2.28 -16.15
CA ALA A 66 -8.86 -2.06 -15.87
C ALA A 66 -8.10 -3.38 -15.83
N ARG A 67 -6.97 -3.40 -16.55
CA ARG A 67 -6.10 -4.58 -16.63
C ARG A 67 -5.54 -4.94 -15.25
N PRO A 68 -5.32 -6.23 -14.95
CA PRO A 68 -4.74 -6.66 -13.68
C PRO A 68 -3.42 -5.96 -13.35
N GLY A 69 -2.54 -5.78 -14.35
CA GLY A 69 -1.29 -5.06 -14.20
C GLY A 69 -1.46 -3.57 -13.85
N SER A 70 -2.49 -2.91 -14.39
CA SER A 70 -2.80 -1.52 -14.08
C SER A 70 -3.34 -1.37 -12.66
N LYS A 71 -4.22 -2.28 -12.22
CA LYS A 71 -4.71 -2.31 -10.83
C LYS A 71 -3.55 -2.49 -9.84
N ARG A 72 -2.64 -3.42 -10.15
CA ARG A 72 -1.42 -3.66 -9.36
C ARG A 72 -0.53 -2.43 -9.26
N ALA A 73 -0.26 -1.75 -10.37
CA ALA A 73 0.56 -0.54 -10.39
C ALA A 73 -0.07 0.59 -9.58
N ALA A 74 -1.38 0.81 -9.71
CA ALA A 74 -2.09 1.85 -8.98
C ALA A 74 -2.09 1.59 -7.46
N VAL A 75 -2.38 0.35 -7.04
CA VAL A 75 -2.31 -0.07 -5.63
C VAL A 75 -0.88 0.06 -5.09
N LYS A 76 0.14 -0.37 -5.86
CA LYS A 76 1.55 -0.25 -5.45
C LYS A 76 1.93 1.21 -5.20
N SER A 77 1.53 2.13 -6.08
CA SER A 77 1.76 3.56 -5.89
C SER A 77 1.08 4.10 -4.63
N ALA A 78 -0.19 3.71 -4.39
CA ALA A 78 -0.92 4.13 -3.20
C ALA A 78 -0.26 3.62 -1.90
N ILE A 79 0.20 2.37 -1.89
CA ILE A 79 0.90 1.78 -0.74
C ILE A 79 2.24 2.49 -0.51
N LEU A 80 3.00 2.78 -1.58
CA LEU A 80 4.29 3.48 -1.47
C LEU A 80 4.15 4.90 -0.90
N LEU A 81 3.04 5.59 -1.21
CA LEU A 81 2.73 6.93 -0.73
C LEU A 81 2.05 6.94 0.65
N ALA A 82 1.56 5.79 1.11
CA ALA A 82 0.89 5.72 2.40
C ALA A 82 1.87 5.83 3.57
N HIS A 83 1.35 6.37 4.66
CA HIS A 83 2.05 6.55 5.92
C HIS A 83 1.69 5.40 6.87
N PRO A 84 2.56 4.41 7.06
CA PRO A 84 2.39 3.40 8.10
C PRO A 84 2.38 4.05 9.48
N VAL A 85 1.56 3.50 10.37
CA VAL A 85 1.60 3.80 11.80
C VAL A 85 2.55 2.81 12.47
N LYS A 86 3.58 3.32 13.18
CA LYS A 86 4.42 2.48 14.03
C LYS A 86 3.56 2.06 15.23
N GLY A 87 3.31 0.75 15.35
CA GLY A 87 2.60 0.15 16.48
C GLY A 87 3.47 0.08 17.73
#